data_AF-A0A9D4BNK6-F1
#
_entry.id   AF-A0A9D4BNK6-F1
#
_cell.length_a   1.000
_cell.length_b   1.000
_cell.length_c   1.000
_cell.angle_alpha   90.00
_cell.angle_beta   90.00
_cell.angle_gamma   90.00
#
_symmetry.space_group_name_H-M   'P 1'
#
loop_
_entity.id
_entity.type
_entity.pdbx_description
1 polymer ?
#
loop_
_entity_poly.entity_id
_entity_poly.type
_entity_poly.pdbx_seq_one_letter_code
_entity_poly.pdbx_strand_id
1 'polypeptide(L)' 'MCHDIFADIKECAKNPNPCSQSCFETEGSYECACNQTGYQLAEDKTTCISKHFTIAMI' A
#
# COMPACT_ATOMS: atom_id res chain seq x y z
N MET A 1 -15.56 14.15 -20.14
CA MET A 1 -15.09 12.77 -19.88
C MET A 1 -14.51 12.77 -18.48
N CYS A 2 -15.26 12.27 -17.49
CA CYS A 2 -14.69 11.82 -16.21
C CYS A 2 -15.50 10.58 -15.81
N HIS A 3 -14.96 9.44 -16.23
CA HIS A 3 -15.33 8.11 -15.80
C HIS A 3 -14.92 8.03 -14.31
N ASP A 4 -15.92 7.95 -13.43
CA ASP A 4 -15.88 7.11 -12.22
C ASP A 4 -15.26 7.65 -10.92
N ILE A 5 -15.46 8.94 -10.59
CA ILE A 5 -15.13 9.51 -9.25
C ILE A 5 -16.21 9.18 -8.19
N PHE A 6 -17.44 8.82 -8.56
CA PHE A 6 -18.56 8.66 -7.61
C PHE A 6 -18.88 7.19 -7.26
N ALA A 7 -18.26 6.24 -7.94
CA ALA A 7 -18.21 4.85 -7.51
C ALA A 7 -16.83 4.58 -6.92
N ASP A 8 -16.47 5.38 -5.91
CA ASP A 8 -15.28 5.25 -5.07
C ASP A 8 -15.42 3.91 -4.33
N ILE A 9 -15.08 2.83 -5.04
CA ILE A 9 -14.85 1.53 -4.45
C ILE A 9 -13.82 1.84 -3.38
N LYS A 10 -14.22 1.78 -2.10
CA LYS A 10 -13.28 1.86 -0.99
C LYS A 10 -12.32 0.69 -1.13
N GLU A 11 -11.24 0.85 -1.88
CA GLU A 11 -10.37 -0.25 -2.21
C GLU A 11 -9.75 -0.82 -0.94
N CYS A 12 -9.54 0.03 0.07
CA CYS A 12 -9.10 -0.41 1.39
C CYS A 12 -10.15 -1.26 2.14
N ALA A 13 -11.44 -1.15 1.78
CA ALA A 13 -12.52 -1.97 2.34
C ALA A 13 -12.76 -3.28 1.56
N LYS A 14 -11.99 -3.56 0.51
CA LYS A 14 -12.04 -4.86 -0.18
C LYS A 14 -11.59 -5.98 0.76
N ASN A 15 -12.15 -7.17 0.53
CA ASN A 15 -11.74 -8.39 1.20
C ASN A 15 -11.30 -9.42 0.14
N PRO A 16 -10.01 -9.77 0.04
CA PRO A 16 -8.92 -9.36 0.94
C PRO A 16 -8.51 -7.88 0.77
N ASN A 17 -7.94 -7.31 1.84
CA ASN A 17 -7.40 -5.94 1.82
C ASN A 17 -6.25 -5.86 0.81
N PRO A 18 -6.20 -4.82 -0.05
CA PRO A 18 -5.15 -4.68 -1.06
C PRO A 18 -3.76 -4.41 -0.46
N CYS A 19 -3.66 -3.85 0.74
CA CYS A 19 -2.39 -3.49 1.38
C CYS A 19 -2.01 -4.46 2.49
N SER A 20 -0.71 -4.71 2.64
CA SER A 20 -0.19 -5.58 3.71
C SER A 20 -0.22 -4.95 5.11
N GLN A 21 -0.16 -3.62 5.22
CA GLN A 21 -0.12 -2.91 6.50
C GLN A 21 -1.15 -1.79 6.59
N SER A 22 -0.87 -0.63 5.99
CA SER A 22 -1.78 0.53 6.01
C SER A 22 -2.24 0.83 4.59
N CYS A 23 -3.52 1.21 4.46
CA CYS A 23 -4.17 1.61 3.23
C CYS A 23 -4.84 2.97 3.43
N PHE A 24 -4.66 3.88 2.48
CA PHE A 24 -5.22 5.22 2.48
C PHE A 24 -6.02 5.42 1.19
N GLU A 25 -7.29 5.82 1.32
CA GLU A 25 -8.11 6.21 0.18
C GLU A 25 -7.57 7.54 -0.39
N THR A 26 -7.51 7.65 -1.71
CA THR A 26 -7.07 8.84 -2.45
C THR A 26 -8.13 9.20 -3.49
N GLU A 27 -8.11 10.41 -4.06
CA GLU A 27 -9.11 10.82 -5.05
C GLU A 27 -9.03 9.93 -6.30
N GLY A 28 -9.92 8.94 -6.39
CA GLY A 28 -10.00 7.96 -7.48
C GLY A 28 -9.05 6.75 -7.37
N SER A 29 -8.42 6.48 -6.21
CA SER A 29 -7.56 5.30 -6.01
C SER A 29 -7.25 5.04 -4.52
N TYR A 30 -6.27 4.17 -4.24
CA TYR A 30 -5.71 3.95 -2.90
C TYR A 30 -4.18 3.95 -2.91
N GLU A 31 -3.58 4.28 -1.76
CA GLU A 31 -2.14 4.18 -1.53
C GLU A 31 -1.87 3.32 -0.29
N CYS A 32 -0.90 2.41 -0.41
CA CYS A 32 -0.43 1.61 0.72
C CYS A 32 0.78 2.25 1.38
N ALA A 33 0.88 2.14 2.71
CA ALA A 33 2.09 2.52 3.44
C ALA A 33 2.48 1.50 4.49
N CYS A 34 3.76 1.53 4.87
CA CYS A 34 4.31 0.69 5.92
C CYS A 34 4.45 1.51 7.20
N ASN A 35 3.82 1.04 8.28
CA ASN A 35 3.80 1.74 9.56
C ASN A 35 4.96 1.32 10.49
N GLN A 36 5.67 0.24 10.15
CA GLN A 36 6.77 -0.30 10.94
C GLN A 36 8.13 0.25 10.48
N THR A 37 8.94 0.71 11.44
CA THR A 37 10.33 1.10 11.19
C THR A 37 11.12 -0.06 10.60
N GLY A 38 11.87 0.19 9.53
CA GLY A 38 12.62 -0.85 8.83
C GLY A 38 11.75 -1.70 7.90
N TYR A 39 10.53 -1.26 7.55
CA TYR A 39 9.77 -1.79 6.42
C TYR A 39 9.64 -0.73 5.33
N GLN A 40 9.58 -1.16 4.08
CA GLN A 40 9.35 -0.29 2.93
C GLN A 40 8.35 -0.95 1.99
N LEU A 41 7.59 -0.10 1.29
CA LEU A 41 6.70 -0.55 0.25
C LEU A 41 7.50 -1.16 -0.90
N ALA A 42 7.12 -2.38 -1.31
CA ALA A 42 7.71 -3.09 -2.43
C ALA A 42 7.24 -2.51 -3.78
N GLU A 43 7.81 -3.00 -4.88
CA GLU A 43 7.51 -2.50 -6.23
C GLU A 43 6.07 -2.76 -6.66
N ASP A 44 5.41 -3.74 -6.05
CA ASP A 44 3.98 -4.04 -6.23
C ASP A 44 3.06 -2.96 -5.63
N LYS A 45 3.62 -2.00 -4.86
CA LYS A 45 2.92 -0.94 -4.14
C LYS A 45 1.88 -1.43 -3.12
N THR A 46 1.91 -2.71 -2.78
CA THR A 46 0.92 -3.34 -1.90
C THR A 46 1.58 -4.08 -0.73
N THR A 47 2.80 -4.57 -0.92
CA THR A 47 3.50 -5.38 0.08
C THR A 47 4.52 -4.56 0.84
N CYS A 48 4.51 -4.66 2.17
CA CYS A 48 5.54 -4.08 3.02
C CYS A 48 6.61 -5.12 3.31
N ILE A 49 7.81 -4.92 2.73
CA ILE A 49 8.95 -5.81 2.95
C ILE A 49 9.85 -5.24 4.03
N SER A 50 10.35 -6.09 4.92
CA SER A 50 11.34 -5.67 5.89
C SER A 50 12.62 -5.29 5.16
N LYS A 51 12.99 -4.01 5.27
CA LYS A 51 14.33 -3.49 5.00
C LYS A 51 15.31 -3.86 6.10
N HIS A 52 15.07 -4.97 6.81
CA HIS A 52 16.11 -5.73 7.46
C HIS A 52 16.92 -6.46 6.38
N PHE A 53 17.51 -5.65 5.50
CA PHE A 53 18.68 -6.00 4.77
C PHE A 53 19.70 -6.31 5.86
N THR A 54 19.90 -7.60 6.13
CA THR A 54 21.10 -8.11 6.79
C THR A 54 22.22 -7.22 6.33
N ILE A 55 22.77 -6.44 7.27
CA ILE A 55 23.96 -5.61 7.12
C ILE A 55 24.67 -6.09 5.87
N ALA A 56 24.53 -5.36 4.75
CA ALA A 56 25.32 -5.70 3.57
C ALA A 56 26.74 -5.69 4.11
N MET A 57 27.30 -6.89 4.07
CA MET A 57 28.38 -7.28 4.93
C MET A 57 29.58 -6.38 4.64
N ILE A 58 30.19 -5.88 5.73
CA ILE A 58 31.55 -5.33 5.81
C ILE A 58 31.70 -3.88 5.31
#